data_AF-A0A5R9GLP4-F1
#
_entry.id   AF-A0A5R9GLP4-F1
#
_cell.length_a   1.000
_cell.length_b   1.000
_cell.length_c   1.000
_cell.angle_alpha   90.00
_cell.angle_beta   90.00
_cell.angle_gamma   90.00
#
_symmetry.space_group_name_H-M   'P 1'
#
loop_
_entity.id
_entity.type
_entity.pdbx_description
1 polymer ?
#
loop_
_entity_poly.entity_id
_entity_poly.type
_entity_poly.pdbx_seq_one_letter_code
_entity_poly.pdbx_strand_id
1 'polypeptide(L)'
;MPLRNKTMIAPYGQLAAQLAVVLFFVNLSLAFLFFVIKRSAWKAVKVASVKLARKLMKSHIYVGIAGTALIVIHAGVMLAQLGRYVGYVHPKMVSGYAAILLLAITVAAGYLRSRRASGFRRKFHLTAALVFAGLFLAHIFVR
;
A
#
# COMPACT_ATOMS: atom_id res chain seq x y z
N MET A 1 -30.52 -10.19 -25.91
CA MET A 1 -30.08 -9.67 -24.60
C MET A 1 -29.11 -10.64 -23.94
N PRO A 2 -27.80 -10.33 -23.81
CA PRO A 2 -26.97 -11.00 -22.81
C PRO A 2 -25.99 -10.03 -22.13
N LEU A 3 -26.42 -9.35 -21.06
CA LEU A 3 -25.54 -8.51 -20.22
C LEU A 3 -25.49 -8.95 -18.76
N ARG A 4 -26.16 -10.05 -18.38
CA ARG A 4 -26.38 -10.40 -16.97
C ARG A 4 -25.21 -11.13 -16.27
N ASN A 5 -24.24 -11.67 -17.02
CA ASN A 5 -23.16 -12.50 -16.44
C ASN A 5 -21.76 -11.84 -16.39
N LYS A 6 -21.56 -10.64 -16.93
CA LYS A 6 -20.19 -10.06 -17.05
C LYS A 6 -19.72 -9.22 -15.86
N THR A 7 -20.58 -9.00 -14.86
CA THR A 7 -20.32 -8.12 -13.70
C THR A 7 -19.92 -8.83 -12.42
N MET A 8 -19.87 -10.17 -12.41
CA MET A 8 -19.63 -10.96 -11.18
C MET A 8 -18.22 -10.77 -10.59
N ILE A 9 -17.23 -10.32 -11.36
CA ILE A 9 -15.81 -10.25 -10.91
C ILE A 9 -15.45 -8.88 -10.32
N ALA A 10 -16.12 -7.80 -10.74
CA ALA A 10 -15.85 -6.44 -10.25
C ALA A 10 -16.01 -6.30 -8.71
N PRO A 11 -17.00 -6.92 -8.06
CA PRO A 11 -17.12 -6.91 -6.60
C PRO A 11 -15.90 -7.51 -5.90
N TYR A 12 -15.28 -8.57 -6.46
CA TYR A 12 -14.08 -9.17 -5.87
C TYR A 12 -12.86 -8.25 -6.02
N GLY A 13 -12.76 -7.50 -7.12
CA GLY A 13 -11.75 -6.45 -7.28
C GLY A 13 -11.91 -5.32 -6.24
N GLN A 14 -13.15 -4.98 -5.90
CA GLN A 14 -13.45 -3.98 -4.87
C GLN A 14 -13.14 -4.51 -3.46
N LEU A 15 -13.49 -5.76 -3.17
CA LEU A 15 -13.15 -6.41 -1.91
C LEU A 15 -11.64 -6.50 -1.71
N ALA A 16 -10.90 -6.87 -2.76
CA ALA A 16 -9.44 -6.88 -2.76
C ALA A 16 -8.87 -5.49 -2.44
N ALA A 17 -9.43 -4.42 -3.00
CA ALA A 17 -9.03 -3.05 -2.66
C ALA A 17 -9.30 -2.69 -1.20
N GLN A 18 -10.47 -3.02 -0.66
CA GLN A 18 -10.80 -2.73 0.75
C GLN A 18 -9.85 -3.43 1.71
N LEU A 19 -9.59 -4.72 1.48
CA LEU A 19 -8.62 -5.48 2.27
C LEU A 19 -7.19 -4.93 2.10
N ALA A 20 -6.80 -4.57 0.87
CA ALA A 20 -5.52 -3.93 0.60
C ALA A 20 -5.34 -2.62 1.37
N VAL A 21 -6.38 -1.77 1.43
CA VAL A 21 -6.35 -0.51 2.18
C VAL A 21 -6.13 -0.77 3.67
N VAL A 22 -6.82 -1.75 4.25
CA VAL A 22 -6.62 -2.13 5.66
C VAL A 22 -5.17 -2.57 5.90
N LEU A 23 -4.65 -3.50 5.08
CA LEU A 23 -3.27 -3.97 5.22
C LEU A 23 -2.25 -2.85 4.99
N PHE A 24 -2.52 -1.94 4.06
CA PHE A 24 -1.70 -0.77 3.80
C PHE A 24 -1.62 0.14 5.04
N PHE A 25 -2.73 0.45 5.69
CA PHE A 25 -2.71 1.27 6.91
C PHE A 25 -2.02 0.59 8.08
N VAL A 26 -2.20 -0.73 8.26
CA VAL A 26 -1.44 -1.49 9.25
C VAL A 26 0.06 -1.40 8.96
N ASN A 27 0.45 -1.47 7.68
CA ASN A 27 1.85 -1.37 7.28
C ASN A 27 2.42 0.06 7.49
N LEU A 28 1.67 1.08 7.08
CA LEU A 28 2.02 2.50 7.23
C LEU A 28 2.11 2.91 8.71
N SER A 29 1.34 2.27 9.60
CA SER A 29 1.34 2.58 11.04
C SER A 29 2.73 2.49 11.68
N LEU A 30 3.64 1.67 11.15
CA LEU A 30 5.02 1.60 11.63
C LEU A 30 5.78 2.91 11.45
N ALA A 31 5.56 3.63 10.35
CA ALA A 31 6.16 4.94 10.12
C ALA A 31 5.66 5.94 11.18
N PHE A 32 4.36 5.92 11.49
CA PHE A 32 3.77 6.75 12.53
C PHE A 32 4.31 6.40 13.92
N LEU A 33 4.41 5.11 14.26
CA LEU A 33 4.98 4.67 15.53
C LEU A 33 6.42 5.14 15.70
N PHE A 34 7.26 5.05 14.67
CA PHE A 34 8.62 5.57 14.75
C PHE A 34 8.69 7.09 14.88
N PHE A 35 7.77 7.81 14.25
CA PHE A 35 7.62 9.25 14.45
C PHE A 35 7.26 9.58 15.90
N VAL A 36 6.25 8.92 16.46
CA VAL A 36 5.81 9.09 17.86
C VAL A 36 6.93 8.76 18.84
N ILE A 37 7.66 7.65 18.64
CA ILE A 37 8.80 7.27 19.50
C ILE A 37 9.87 8.37 19.53
N LYS A 38 10.18 8.98 18.38
CA LYS A 38 11.19 10.03 18.27
C LYS A 38 10.74 11.37 18.87
N ARG A 39 9.45 11.71 18.73
CA ARG A 39 8.94 13.05 19.06
C ARG A 39 8.24 13.17 20.41
N SER A 40 7.69 12.08 20.95
CA SER A 40 6.97 12.13 22.22
C SER A 40 7.87 12.60 23.37
N ALA A 41 7.35 13.39 24.29
CA ALA A 41 8.03 13.71 25.55
C ALA A 41 7.71 12.67 26.64
N TRP A 42 6.59 11.96 26.52
CA TRP A 42 6.06 11.10 27.57
C TRP A 42 6.65 9.69 27.49
N LYS A 43 7.39 9.31 28.53
CA LYS A 43 8.07 8.00 28.62
C LYS A 43 7.10 6.83 28.46
N ALA A 44 5.91 6.90 29.07
CA ALA A 44 4.89 5.86 28.98
C ALA A 44 4.45 5.62 27.52
N VAL A 45 4.20 6.69 26.76
CA VAL A 45 3.82 6.62 25.34
C VAL A 45 4.96 6.01 24.52
N LYS A 46 6.22 6.43 24.71
CA LYS A 46 7.36 5.85 24.01
C LYS A 46 7.47 4.34 24.24
N VAL A 47 7.37 3.90 25.49
CA VAL A 47 7.47 2.48 25.84
C VAL A 47 6.35 1.68 25.18
N ALA A 48 5.11 2.17 25.24
CA ALA A 48 3.97 1.55 24.57
C ALA A 48 4.17 1.46 23.05
N SER A 49 4.59 2.55 22.40
CA SER A 49 4.85 2.59 20.95
C SER A 49 6.00 1.67 20.55
N VAL A 50 7.07 1.57 21.34
CA VAL A 50 8.18 0.63 21.09
C VAL A 50 7.70 -0.83 21.18
N LYS A 51 6.90 -1.17 22.20
CA LYS A 51 6.34 -2.53 22.35
C LYS A 51 5.47 -2.89 21.14
N LEU A 52 4.59 -1.97 20.73
CA LEU A 52 3.73 -2.18 19.56
C LEU A 52 4.54 -2.25 18.25
N ALA A 53 5.50 -1.35 18.05
CA ALA A 53 6.35 -1.34 16.86
C ALA A 53 7.16 -2.63 16.72
N ARG A 54 7.68 -3.19 17.82
CA ARG A 54 8.38 -4.49 17.79
C ARG A 54 7.46 -5.63 17.33
N LYS A 55 6.19 -5.63 17.78
CA LYS A 55 5.19 -6.63 17.36
C LYS A 55 4.89 -6.50 15.87
N LEU A 56 4.59 -5.28 15.41
CA LEU A 56 4.25 -5.02 14.00
C LEU A 56 5.43 -5.21 13.05
N MET A 57 6.67 -4.93 13.48
CA MET A 57 7.86 -5.12 12.62
C MET A 57 8.08 -6.58 12.23
N LYS A 58 7.69 -7.54 13.09
CA LYS A 58 7.79 -8.98 12.78
C LYS A 58 6.82 -9.39 11.67
N SER A 59 5.63 -8.81 11.62
CA SER A 59 4.60 -9.14 10.62
C SER A 59 4.61 -8.21 9.40
N HIS A 60 5.27 -7.05 9.48
CA HIS A 60 5.27 -6.00 8.46
C HIS A 60 5.58 -6.49 7.03
N ILE A 61 6.56 -7.39 6.89
CA ILE A 61 6.93 -7.93 5.58
C ILE A 61 5.77 -8.77 5.02
N TYR A 62 5.20 -9.67 5.82
CA TYR A 62 4.07 -10.51 5.42
C TYR A 62 2.82 -9.69 5.10
N VAL A 63 2.51 -8.69 5.93
CA VAL A 63 1.41 -7.73 5.69
C VAL A 63 1.65 -6.96 4.40
N GLY A 64 2.89 -6.54 4.12
CA GLY A 64 3.27 -5.85 2.89
C GLY A 64 3.12 -6.73 1.66
N ILE A 65 3.53 -7.99 1.72
CA ILE A 65 3.37 -8.96 0.63
C ILE A 65 1.88 -9.21 0.37
N ALA A 66 1.09 -9.50 1.41
CA ALA A 66 -0.35 -9.72 1.28
C ALA A 66 -1.09 -8.50 0.72
N GLY A 67 -0.78 -7.30 1.22
CA GLY A 67 -1.33 -6.05 0.68
C GLY A 67 -0.94 -5.82 -0.77
N THR A 68 0.31 -6.06 -1.13
CA THR A 68 0.80 -5.96 -2.52
C THR A 68 0.05 -6.91 -3.44
N ALA A 69 -0.12 -8.18 -3.03
CA ALA A 69 -0.84 -9.17 -3.81
C ALA A 69 -2.30 -8.74 -4.07
N LEU A 70 -2.99 -8.25 -3.04
CA LEU A 70 -4.36 -7.74 -3.17
C LEU A 70 -4.45 -6.51 -4.08
N ILE A 71 -3.47 -5.60 -4.02
CA ILE A 71 -3.40 -4.43 -4.92
C ILE A 71 -3.21 -4.88 -6.37
N VAL A 72 -2.33 -5.86 -6.62
CA VAL A 72 -2.10 -6.41 -7.97
C VAL A 72 -3.35 -7.08 -8.51
N ILE A 73 -4.05 -7.87 -7.68
CA ILE A 73 -5.34 -8.48 -8.05
C ILE A 73 -6.36 -7.39 -8.38
N HIS A 74 -6.49 -6.37 -7.53
CA HIS A 74 -7.37 -5.23 -7.77
C HIS A 74 -7.06 -4.55 -9.12
N ALA A 75 -5.80 -4.20 -9.36
CA ALA A 75 -5.37 -3.55 -10.59
C ALA A 75 -5.66 -4.42 -11.83
N GLY A 76 -5.39 -5.72 -11.76
CA GLY A 76 -5.68 -6.66 -12.85
C GLY A 76 -7.17 -6.74 -13.19
N VAL A 77 -8.04 -6.85 -12.16
CA VAL A 77 -9.50 -6.88 -12.36
C VAL A 77 -10.01 -5.55 -12.93
N MET A 78 -9.54 -4.41 -12.41
CA MET A 78 -9.94 -3.09 -12.91
C MET A 78 -9.46 -2.85 -14.35
N LEU A 79 -8.26 -3.27 -14.71
CA LEU A 79 -7.75 -3.20 -16.08
C LEU A 79 -8.58 -4.05 -17.05
N ALA A 80 -8.89 -5.29 -16.68
CA ALA A 80 -9.62 -6.22 -17.52
C ALA A 80 -11.10 -5.82 -17.71
N GLN A 81 -11.71 -5.24 -16.67
CA GLN A 81 -13.12 -4.93 -16.66
C GLN A 81 -13.38 -3.45 -16.86
N LEU A 82 -12.93 -2.60 -15.92
CA LEU A 82 -13.26 -1.17 -15.90
C LEU A 82 -12.59 -0.42 -17.04
N GLY A 83 -11.34 -0.73 -17.37
CA GLY A 83 -10.56 -0.04 -18.41
C GLY A 83 -11.24 0.00 -19.78
N ARG A 84 -12.01 -1.04 -20.13
CA ARG A 84 -12.78 -1.10 -21.38
C ARG A 84 -14.00 -0.17 -21.39
N TYR A 85 -14.54 0.18 -20.22
CA TYR A 85 -15.74 1.00 -20.08
C TYR A 85 -15.41 2.48 -19.84
N VAL A 86 -14.43 2.77 -18.98
CA VAL A 86 -14.05 4.16 -18.64
C VAL A 86 -12.90 4.69 -19.50
N GLY A 87 -12.22 3.82 -20.23
CA GLY A 87 -11.04 4.15 -21.03
C GLY A 87 -9.73 4.01 -20.25
N TYR A 88 -8.69 3.50 -20.91
CA TYR A 88 -7.39 3.24 -20.28
C TYR A 88 -6.60 4.49 -19.90
N VAL A 89 -6.99 5.66 -20.43
CA VAL A 89 -6.38 6.97 -20.13
C VAL A 89 -7.18 7.79 -19.10
N HIS A 90 -8.28 7.24 -18.57
CA HIS A 90 -9.08 7.91 -17.55
C HIS A 90 -8.21 8.26 -16.32
N PRO A 91 -8.39 9.44 -15.68
CA PRO A 91 -7.58 9.86 -14.52
C PRO A 91 -7.51 8.80 -13.40
N LYS A 92 -8.62 8.08 -13.16
CA LYS A 92 -8.64 6.94 -12.24
C LYS A 92 -7.68 5.82 -12.65
N MET A 93 -7.63 5.47 -13.93
CA MET A 93 -6.74 4.42 -14.44
C MET A 93 -5.28 4.87 -14.39
N VAL A 94 -4.99 6.09 -14.84
CA VAL A 94 -3.64 6.67 -14.84
C VAL A 94 -3.06 6.77 -13.43
N SER A 95 -3.85 7.27 -12.47
CA SER A 95 -3.44 7.31 -11.06
C SER A 95 -3.20 5.91 -10.49
N GLY A 96 -3.97 4.91 -10.94
CA GLY A 96 -3.76 3.50 -10.59
C GLY A 96 -2.43 2.95 -11.12
N TYR A 97 -2.08 3.23 -12.37
CA TYR A 97 -0.79 2.82 -12.95
C TYR A 97 0.40 3.45 -12.22
N ALA A 98 0.29 4.75 -11.94
CA ALA A 98 1.30 5.46 -11.18
C ALA A 98 1.44 4.89 -9.75
N ALA A 99 0.33 4.52 -9.09
CA ALA A 99 0.36 3.84 -7.80
C ALA A 99 1.04 2.45 -7.87
N ILE A 100 0.77 1.66 -8.91
CA ILE A 100 1.42 0.36 -9.13
C ILE A 100 2.93 0.51 -9.35
N LEU A 101 3.35 1.50 -10.13
CA LEU A 101 4.77 1.77 -10.36
C LEU A 101 5.49 2.15 -9.04
N LEU A 102 4.90 3.04 -8.25
CA LEU A 102 5.45 3.41 -6.94
C LEU A 102 5.43 2.26 -5.93
N LEU A 103 4.42 1.40 -5.99
CA LEU A 103 4.38 0.17 -5.19
C LEU A 103 5.56 -0.74 -5.54
N ALA A 104 5.83 -0.95 -6.82
CA ALA A 104 6.98 -1.74 -7.28
C ALA A 104 8.31 -1.17 -6.76
N ILE A 105 8.50 0.16 -6.85
CA ILE A 105 9.67 0.84 -6.27
C ILE A 105 9.75 0.62 -4.76
N THR A 106 8.62 0.73 -4.04
CA THR A 106 8.57 0.57 -2.58
C THR A 106 8.93 -0.85 -2.15
N VAL A 107 8.41 -1.86 -2.86
CA VAL A 107 8.71 -3.28 -2.63
C VAL A 107 10.19 -3.57 -2.96
N ALA A 108 10.71 -3.05 -4.07
CA ALA A 108 12.12 -3.18 -4.42
C ALA A 108 13.03 -2.54 -3.36
N ALA A 109 12.68 -1.34 -2.87
CA ALA A 109 13.39 -0.69 -1.78
C ALA A 109 13.35 -1.52 -0.48
N GLY A 110 12.20 -2.15 -0.19
CA GLY A 110 12.02 -3.05 0.95
C GLY A 110 12.90 -4.30 0.83
N TYR A 111 12.95 -4.90 -0.35
CA TYR A 111 13.83 -6.04 -0.65
C TYR A 111 15.31 -5.67 -0.51
N LEU A 112 15.75 -4.53 -1.06
CA LEU A 112 17.13 -4.06 -0.89
C LEU A 112 17.50 -3.85 0.58
N ARG A 113 16.56 -3.37 1.40
CA ARG A 113 16.73 -3.20 2.85
C ARG A 113 16.86 -4.54 3.58
N SER A 114 16.10 -5.58 3.18
CA SER A 114 16.18 -6.90 3.81
C SER A 114 17.51 -7.60 3.55
N ARG A 115 18.12 -7.36 2.38
CA ARG A 115 19.45 -7.90 2.02
C ARG A 115 20.60 -7.24 2.76
N ARG A 116 20.55 -5.92 2.98
CA ARG A 116 21.54 -5.19 3.78
C ARG A 116 20.90 -3.96 4.41
N ALA A 117 20.95 -3.88 5.73
CA ALA A 117 20.40 -2.75 6.47
C ALA A 117 21.42 -1.61 6.58
N SER A 118 21.49 -0.72 5.59
CA SER A 118 22.24 0.54 5.70
C SER A 118 21.33 1.74 6.01
N GLY A 119 21.91 2.81 6.55
CA GLY A 119 21.17 4.06 6.81
C GLY A 119 20.52 4.63 5.55
N PHE A 120 21.25 4.62 4.44
CA PHE A 120 20.74 5.02 3.12
C PHE A 120 19.52 4.19 2.70
N ARG A 121 19.61 2.85 2.75
CA ARG A 121 18.51 1.95 2.32
C ARG A 121 17.27 2.09 3.21
N ARG A 122 17.46 2.33 4.51
CA ARG A 122 16.35 2.64 5.43
C ARG A 122 15.65 3.95 5.05
N LYS A 123 16.41 5.00 4.76
CA LYS A 123 15.87 6.29 4.32
C LYS A 123 15.17 6.17 2.97
N PHE A 124 15.79 5.49 2.01
CA PHE A 124 15.22 5.25 0.68
C PHE A 124 13.88 4.51 0.75
N HIS A 125 13.81 3.39 1.50
CA HIS A 125 12.57 2.66 1.67
C HIS A 125 11.48 3.50 2.35
N LEU A 126 11.83 4.29 3.38
CA LEU A 126 10.88 5.19 4.03
C LEU A 126 10.36 6.27 3.07
N THR A 127 11.26 6.93 2.31
CA THR A 127 10.87 7.95 1.33
C THR A 127 10.00 7.35 0.24
N ALA A 128 10.38 6.21 -0.34
CA ALA A 128 9.57 5.51 -1.34
C ALA A 128 8.18 5.15 -0.78
N ALA A 129 8.11 4.61 0.44
CA ALA A 129 6.85 4.26 1.08
C ALA A 129 5.95 5.48 1.34
N LEU A 130 6.52 6.63 1.74
CA LEU A 130 5.76 7.87 1.94
C LEU A 130 5.27 8.49 0.63
N VAL A 131 6.09 8.45 -0.43
CA VAL A 131 5.70 8.92 -1.77
C VAL A 131 4.60 8.02 -2.34
N PHE A 132 4.75 6.69 -2.22
CA PHE A 132 3.69 5.74 -2.55
C PHE A 132 2.42 6.00 -1.73
N ALA A 133 2.54 6.22 -0.41
CA ALA A 133 1.39 6.50 0.44
C ALA A 133 0.61 7.75 0.01
N GLY A 134 1.32 8.84 -0.32
CA GLY A 134 0.69 10.06 -0.82
C GLY A 134 -0.08 9.83 -2.11
N LEU A 135 0.52 9.15 -3.09
CA LEU A 135 -0.15 8.85 -4.36
C LEU A 135 -1.28 7.84 -4.20
N PHE A 136 -1.12 6.82 -3.34
CA PHE A 136 -2.16 5.83 -3.05
C PHE A 136 -3.39 6.48 -2.44
N LEU A 137 -3.20 7.39 -1.47
CA LEU A 137 -4.29 8.19 -0.91
C LEU A 137 -4.94 9.05 -1.99
N ALA A 138 -4.17 9.74 -2.81
CA ALA A 138 -4.71 10.52 -3.93
C ALA A 138 -5.55 9.64 -4.87
N HIS A 139 -5.05 8.46 -5.26
CA HIS A 139 -5.77 7.52 -6.12
C HIS A 139 -7.12 7.09 -5.54
N ILE A 140 -7.26 6.93 -4.22
CA ILE A 140 -8.55 6.62 -3.59
C ILE A 140 -9.59 7.71 -3.88
N PHE A 141 -9.19 8.98 -3.79
CA PHE A 141 -10.10 10.14 -3.90
C PHE A 141 -10.24 10.69 -5.33
N VAL A 142 -9.31 10.40 -6.24
CA VAL A 142 -9.44 10.71 -7.66
C VAL A 142 -10.69 10.01 -8.20
N ARG A 143 -11.55 10.79 -8.87
CA ARG A 143 -12.76 10.32 -9.53
C ARG A 143 -12.45 9.95 -10.98
#